data_AF-A0A087U4Q2-F1
#
_entry.id   AF-A0A087U4Q2-F1
#
_cell.length_a   1.000
_cell.length_b   1.000
_cell.length_c   1.000
_cell.angle_alpha   90.00
_cell.angle_beta   90.00
_cell.angle_gamma   90.00
#
_symmetry.space_group_name_H-M   'P 1'
#
loop_
_entity.id
_entity.type
_entity.pdbx_description
1 polymer ?
#
loop_
_entity_poly.entity_id
_entity_poly.type
_entity_poly.pdbx_seq_one_letter_code
_entity_poly.pdbx_strand_id
1 'polypeptide(L)'
;MSGMNSDAFWSILSQYKFNLAFENAVCRDYITEKLWRPLVIGSVPIYYGSPAVEDWLPNPDSAILTKNFASPKQLAEHLLRLQTDDEAYERHLEHKILSKISNQRLIEALSNREWGINNDHTKRNFIECFECMVCKRVAHNHRRALKGNVPLKYQADLNHYGCPEPVSPFTLRPDSQSWWLELHNKAKYEATALQ
;
A
#
# COMPACT_ATOMS: atom_id res chain seq x y z
N MET A 1 -4.17 -20.31 11.73
CA MET A 1 -4.06 -19.78 10.36
C MET A 1 -2.62 -19.34 10.12
N SER A 2 -1.74 -20.21 9.62
CA SER A 2 -0.31 -19.92 9.38
C SER A 2 0.02 -19.67 7.90
N GLY A 3 -0.95 -19.77 6.97
CA GLY A 3 -0.69 -19.91 5.54
C GLY A 3 0.28 -18.88 4.94
N MET A 4 -0.03 -17.59 5.02
CA MET A 4 0.71 -16.53 4.31
C MET A 4 1.77 -15.80 5.14
N ASN A 5 2.04 -16.25 6.36
CA ASN A 5 3.12 -15.75 7.22
C ASN A 5 3.96 -16.91 7.79
N SER A 6 3.87 -18.11 7.20
CA SER A 6 4.68 -19.26 7.62
C SER A 6 6.10 -19.16 7.07
N ASP A 7 7.06 -19.72 7.79
CA ASP A 7 8.45 -19.82 7.34
C ASP A 7 8.55 -20.54 6.00
N ALA A 8 7.71 -21.57 5.77
CA ALA A 8 7.64 -22.27 4.50
C ALA A 8 7.23 -21.36 3.34
N PHE A 9 6.24 -20.48 3.56
CA PHE A 9 5.82 -19.49 2.55
C PHE A 9 6.94 -18.49 2.25
N TRP A 10 7.57 -17.93 3.28
CA TRP A 10 8.70 -17.01 3.11
C TRP A 10 9.89 -17.67 2.40
N SER A 11 10.20 -18.92 2.74
CA SER A 11 11.28 -19.71 2.13
C SER A 11 11.04 -19.97 0.65
N ILE A 12 9.79 -20.17 0.22
CA ILE A 12 9.45 -20.30 -1.21
C ILE A 12 9.65 -18.96 -1.92
N LEU A 13 9.10 -17.87 -1.38
CA LEU A 13 9.17 -16.57 -2.06
C LEU A 13 10.61 -16.04 -2.20
N SER A 14 11.49 -16.34 -1.24
CA SER A 14 12.89 -15.87 -1.26
C SER A 14 13.76 -16.57 -2.30
N GLN A 15 13.28 -17.65 -2.93
CA GLN A 15 13.98 -18.36 -4.00
C GLN A 15 13.85 -17.67 -5.37
N TYR A 16 13.02 -16.62 -5.47
CA TYR A 16 12.72 -15.94 -6.73
C TYR A 16 13.27 -14.50 -6.75
N LYS A 17 13.94 -14.12 -7.85
CA LYS A 17 14.40 -12.72 -8.07
C LYS A 17 13.23 -11.74 -8.12
N PHE A 18 12.08 -12.17 -8.63
CA PHE A 18 10.90 -11.32 -8.81
C PHE A 18 9.65 -11.93 -8.21
N ASN A 19 8.78 -11.08 -7.67
CA ASN A 19 7.46 -11.45 -7.16
C ASN A 19 6.37 -10.58 -7.81
N LEU A 20 5.31 -11.20 -8.33
CA LEU A 20 4.15 -10.46 -8.82
C LEU A 20 3.37 -9.87 -7.64
N ALA A 21 3.44 -8.57 -7.47
CA ALA A 21 2.83 -7.81 -6.39
C ALA A 21 1.60 -7.03 -6.92
N PHE A 22 0.60 -7.75 -7.41
CA PHE A 22 -0.59 -7.16 -8.02
C PHE A 22 -1.69 -7.01 -6.98
N GLU A 23 -2.17 -5.78 -6.81
CA GLU A 23 -3.37 -5.51 -6.03
C GLU A 23 -4.62 -5.91 -6.80
N ASN A 24 -5.69 -6.18 -6.05
CA ASN A 24 -6.96 -6.59 -6.63
C ASN A 24 -7.66 -5.47 -7.43
N ALA A 25 -7.30 -4.21 -7.16
CA ALA A 25 -7.82 -3.03 -7.82
C ALA A 25 -6.76 -1.92 -7.84
N VAL A 26 -6.87 -1.02 -8.81
CA VAL A 26 -6.07 0.21 -8.87
C VAL A 26 -6.81 1.28 -8.08
N CYS A 27 -6.28 1.64 -6.91
CA CYS A 27 -6.83 2.73 -6.11
C CYS A 27 -5.73 3.49 -5.38
N ARG A 28 -5.86 4.82 -5.28
CA ARG A 28 -4.93 5.66 -4.51
C ARG A 28 -4.85 5.13 -3.07
N ASP A 29 -3.63 5.09 -2.54
CA ASP A 29 -3.28 4.60 -1.20
C ASP A 29 -3.61 3.12 -0.91
N TYR A 30 -4.16 2.36 -1.86
CA TYR A 30 -4.38 0.91 -1.71
C TYR A 30 -3.09 0.13 -1.98
N ILE A 31 -2.24 0.07 -0.94
CA ILE A 31 -0.96 -0.64 -0.93
C ILE A 31 -1.00 -1.66 0.19
N THR A 32 -0.89 -2.93 -0.14
CA THR A 32 -1.06 -4.04 0.81
C THR A 32 0.25 -4.78 1.06
N GLU A 33 0.17 -5.89 1.77
CA GLU A 33 1.29 -6.78 2.05
C GLU A 33 2.01 -7.30 0.79
N LYS A 34 1.34 -7.28 -0.37
CA LYS A 34 1.89 -7.77 -1.64
C LYS A 34 3.12 -7.00 -2.08
N LEU A 35 3.15 -5.68 -1.86
CA LEU A 35 4.34 -4.86 -2.09
C LEU A 35 5.43 -5.17 -1.06
N TRP A 36 5.06 -5.20 0.21
CA TRP A 36 6.04 -5.22 1.32
C TRP A 36 6.74 -6.57 1.50
N ARG A 37 6.04 -7.69 1.29
CA ARG A 37 6.59 -9.04 1.42
C ARG A 37 7.90 -9.24 0.62
N PRO A 38 7.94 -9.01 -0.71
CA PRO A 38 9.16 -9.20 -1.49
C PRO A 38 10.28 -8.25 -1.06
N LEU A 39 9.96 -6.98 -0.76
CA LEU A 39 10.95 -6.01 -0.27
C LEU A 39 11.67 -6.48 1.00
N VAL A 40 10.94 -7.14 1.91
CA VAL A 40 11.49 -7.66 3.18
C VAL A 40 12.40 -8.87 2.97
N ILE A 41 12.06 -9.77 2.05
CA ILE A 41 12.83 -11.01 1.79
C ILE A 41 13.97 -10.86 0.79
N GLY A 42 14.16 -9.67 0.20
CA GLY A 42 15.23 -9.44 -0.77
C GLY A 42 14.87 -9.88 -2.20
N SER A 43 13.58 -9.81 -2.55
CA SER A 43 13.09 -10.00 -3.91
C SER A 43 12.49 -8.71 -4.44
N VAL A 44 12.47 -8.55 -5.77
CA VAL A 44 11.96 -7.32 -6.41
C VAL A 44 10.47 -7.48 -6.76
N PRO A 45 9.57 -6.65 -6.18
CA PRO A 45 8.17 -6.64 -6.58
C PRO A 45 7.97 -6.11 -8.01
N ILE A 46 7.19 -6.84 -8.80
CA ILE A 46 6.58 -6.34 -10.04
C ILE A 46 5.18 -5.86 -9.67
N TYR A 47 5.00 -4.54 -9.60
CA TYR A 47 3.83 -3.94 -8.95
C TYR A 47 2.78 -3.42 -9.94
N TYR A 48 1.51 -3.72 -9.63
CA TYR A 48 0.32 -3.16 -10.25
C TYR A 48 -0.70 -2.88 -9.14
N GLY A 49 -1.17 -1.64 -8.99
CA GLY A 49 -2.03 -1.28 -7.87
C GLY A 49 -2.14 0.23 -7.69
N SER A 50 -1.80 0.73 -6.50
CA SER A 50 -1.91 2.15 -6.17
C SER A 50 -1.06 3.04 -7.10
N PRO A 51 -1.66 4.09 -7.71
CA PRO A 51 -0.91 5.11 -8.43
C PRO A 51 0.10 5.87 -7.56
N ALA A 52 -0.11 5.86 -6.24
CA ALA A 52 0.74 6.54 -5.25
C ALA A 52 1.84 5.63 -4.65
N VAL A 53 2.08 4.45 -5.22
CA VAL A 53 3.07 3.50 -4.67
C VAL A 53 4.48 4.08 -4.56
N GLU A 54 4.87 4.95 -5.48
CA GLU A 54 6.19 5.60 -5.52
C GLU A 54 6.45 6.44 -4.26
N ASP A 55 5.40 6.97 -3.62
CA ASP A 55 5.49 7.72 -2.36
C ASP A 55 6.02 6.85 -1.21
N TRP A 56 5.95 5.53 -1.34
CA TRP A 56 6.19 4.58 -0.26
C TRP A 56 7.32 3.58 -0.55
N LEU A 57 7.92 3.62 -1.73
CA LEU A 57 9.04 2.76 -2.08
C LEU A 57 10.30 3.13 -1.26
N PRO A 58 11.08 2.17 -0.72
CA PRO A 58 12.33 2.46 -0.02
C PRO A 58 13.33 3.30 -0.83
N ASN A 59 13.40 3.05 -2.13
CA ASN A 59 14.10 3.85 -3.12
C ASN A 59 13.34 3.80 -4.46
N PRO A 60 13.58 4.72 -5.42
CA PRO A 60 12.83 4.77 -6.68
C PRO A 60 12.86 3.47 -7.49
N ASP A 61 13.94 2.69 -7.36
CA ASP A 61 14.12 1.45 -8.10
C ASP A 61 13.56 0.23 -7.36
N SER A 62 13.20 0.31 -6.08
CA SER A 62 12.86 -0.87 -5.28
C SER A 62 11.64 -1.68 -5.74
N ALA A 63 10.88 -1.20 -6.73
CA ALA A 63 9.83 -1.95 -7.41
C ALA A 63 9.84 -1.70 -8.91
N ILE A 64 9.49 -2.74 -9.68
CA ILE A 64 9.25 -2.64 -11.12
C ILE A 64 7.78 -2.31 -11.34
N LEU A 65 7.48 -1.08 -11.74
CA LEU A 65 6.10 -0.62 -11.91
C LEU A 65 5.60 -0.97 -13.30
N THR A 66 4.55 -1.79 -13.37
CA THR A 66 3.95 -2.24 -14.63
C THR A 66 3.44 -1.07 -15.50
N LYS A 67 2.98 0.02 -14.88
CA LYS A 67 2.55 1.26 -15.56
C LYS A 67 3.64 1.91 -16.43
N ASN A 68 4.92 1.59 -16.19
CA ASN A 68 6.05 2.16 -16.94
C ASN A 68 6.34 1.41 -18.25
N PHE A 69 5.59 0.35 -18.56
CA PHE A 69 5.79 -0.47 -19.76
C PHE A 69 4.56 -0.38 -20.66
N ALA A 70 4.78 -0.22 -21.97
CA ALA A 70 3.68 -0.12 -22.93
C ALA A 70 3.01 -1.49 -23.21
N SER A 71 3.67 -2.59 -22.87
CA SER A 71 3.13 -3.94 -23.03
C SER A 71 3.77 -4.97 -22.09
N PRO A 72 3.09 -6.10 -21.81
CA PRO A 72 3.69 -7.23 -21.09
C PRO A 72 4.97 -7.76 -21.73
N LYS A 73 5.11 -7.67 -23.06
CA LYS A 73 6.31 -8.06 -23.79
C LYS A 73 7.52 -7.20 -23.40
N GLN A 74 7.36 -5.88 -23.33
CA GLN A 74 8.44 -4.97 -22.93
C GLN A 74 8.84 -5.18 -21.46
N LEU A 75 7.86 -5.45 -20.59
CA LEU A 75 8.14 -5.83 -19.20
C LEU A 75 8.97 -7.13 -19.16
N ALA A 76 8.58 -8.17 -19.89
CA ALA A 76 9.33 -9.42 -19.95
C ALA A 76 10.76 -9.23 -20.48
N GLU A 77 10.95 -8.42 -21.53
CA GLU A 77 12.27 -8.08 -22.06
C GLU A 77 13.13 -7.35 -21.01
N HIS A 78 12.55 -6.48 -20.20
CA HIS A 78 13.26 -5.81 -19.11
C HIS A 78 13.67 -6.78 -17.99
N LEU A 79 12.77 -7.69 -17.58
CA LEU A 79 13.08 -8.71 -16.58
C LEU A 79 14.20 -9.66 -17.05
N LEU A 80 14.21 -10.04 -18.33
CA LEU A 80 15.28 -10.86 -18.91
C LEU A 80 16.63 -10.13 -18.90
N ARG A 81 16.66 -8.81 -19.13
CA ARG A 81 17.90 -8.02 -19.00
C ARG A 81 18.42 -8.01 -17.56
N LEU A 82 17.53 -7.78 -16.58
CA LEU A 82 17.88 -7.81 -15.15
C LEU A 82 18.29 -9.20 -14.66
N GLN A 83 17.88 -10.26 -15.36
CA GLN A 83 18.32 -11.61 -15.03
C GLN A 83 19.82 -11.81 -15.33
N THR A 84 20.34 -11.13 -16.36
CA THR A 84 21.73 -11.26 -16.82
C THR A 84 22.67 -10.15 -16.34
N ASP A 85 22.13 -9.13 -15.66
CA ASP A 85 22.86 -7.97 -15.15
C ASP A 85 22.62 -7.85 -13.64
N ASP A 86 23.55 -8.40 -12.85
CA ASP A 86 23.42 -8.44 -11.40
C ASP A 86 23.59 -7.06 -10.77
N GLU A 87 24.45 -6.19 -11.31
CA GLU A 87 24.57 -4.81 -10.82
C GLU A 87 23.26 -4.06 -11.02
N ALA A 88 22.61 -4.23 -12.17
CA ALA A 88 21.30 -3.64 -12.42
C ALA A 88 20.23 -4.19 -11.49
N TYR A 89 20.22 -5.50 -11.24
CA TYR A 89 19.29 -6.13 -10.33
C TYR A 89 19.49 -5.65 -8.87
N GLU A 90 20.74 -5.58 -8.39
CA GLU A 90 21.05 -5.23 -7.01
C GLU A 90 20.69 -3.78 -6.65
N ARG A 91 20.64 -2.86 -7.63
CA ARG A 91 20.11 -1.50 -7.41
C ARG A 91 18.68 -1.50 -6.87
N HIS A 92 17.85 -2.44 -7.30
CA HIS A 92 16.48 -2.60 -6.77
C HIS A 92 16.47 -3.04 -5.29
N LEU A 93 17.59 -3.54 -4.76
CA LEU A 93 17.71 -4.11 -3.41
C LEU A 93 18.59 -3.28 -2.47
N GLU A 94 18.96 -2.05 -2.83
CA GLU A 94 19.83 -1.19 -1.99
C GLU A 94 19.34 -1.06 -0.54
N HIS A 95 18.02 -0.99 -0.32
CA HIS A 95 17.45 -0.90 1.03
C HIS A 95 17.75 -2.14 1.88
N LYS A 96 17.94 -3.30 1.25
CA LYS A 96 18.22 -4.57 1.91
C LYS A 96 19.72 -4.82 2.04
N ILE A 97 20.49 -4.52 0.99
CA ILE A 97 21.93 -4.80 0.92
C ILE A 97 22.73 -3.74 1.71
N LEU A 98 22.39 -2.46 1.51
CA LEU A 98 23.11 -1.33 2.09
C LEU A 98 22.41 -0.74 3.32
N SER A 99 21.24 -1.27 3.70
CA SER A 99 20.37 -0.68 4.73
C SER A 99 20.03 0.79 4.48
N LYS A 100 19.98 1.20 3.21
CA LYS A 100 19.78 2.59 2.79
C LYS A 100 18.37 2.80 2.23
N ILE A 101 17.60 3.65 2.89
CA ILE A 101 16.29 4.12 2.42
C ILE A 101 16.49 5.57 1.97
N SER A 102 16.18 5.89 0.71
CA SER A 102 16.32 7.25 0.16
C SER A 102 15.00 8.02 0.16
N ASN A 103 13.88 7.33 0.33
CA ASN A 103 12.58 7.96 0.41
C ASN A 103 12.34 8.64 1.76
N GLN A 104 12.50 9.97 1.75
CA GLN A 104 12.34 10.80 2.95
C GLN A 104 10.92 10.77 3.52
N ARG A 105 9.90 10.71 2.65
CA ARG A 105 8.50 10.63 3.08
C ARG A 105 8.22 9.34 3.85
N LEU A 106 8.75 8.22 3.37
CA LEU A 106 8.65 6.93 4.05
C LEU A 106 9.34 6.98 5.43
N ILE A 107 10.56 7.52 5.48
CA ILE A 107 11.32 7.66 6.73
C ILE A 107 10.54 8.49 7.74
N GLU A 108 10.06 9.66 7.33
CA GLU A 108 9.29 10.56 8.19
C GLU A 108 7.99 9.93 8.67
N ALA A 109 7.25 9.27 7.76
CA ALA A 109 6.01 8.59 8.11
C ALA A 109 6.23 7.47 9.14
N LEU A 110 7.30 6.67 8.99
CA LEU A 110 7.62 5.59 9.93
C LEU A 110 8.15 6.13 11.27
N SER A 111 8.96 7.20 11.24
CA SER A 111 9.57 7.80 12.43
C SER A 111 8.54 8.52 13.29
N ASN A 112 7.63 9.27 12.65
CA ASN A 112 6.58 10.05 13.31
C ASN A 112 5.33 9.21 13.64
N ARG A 113 5.31 7.91 13.31
CA ARG A 113 4.16 7.04 13.56
C ARG A 113 3.91 6.90 15.06
N GLU A 114 2.72 7.32 15.49
CA GLU A 114 2.29 7.26 16.89
C GLU A 114 1.94 5.85 17.37
N TRP A 115 1.56 4.95 16.45
CA TRP A 115 1.15 3.58 16.80
C TRP A 115 2.26 2.54 16.57
N GLY A 116 2.23 1.51 17.41
CA GLY A 116 3.04 0.30 17.29
C GLY A 116 2.47 -0.69 16.27
N ILE A 117 3.33 -1.60 15.80
CA ILE A 117 2.94 -2.78 15.00
C ILE A 117 3.42 -4.03 15.72
N ASN A 118 2.87 -5.20 15.40
CA ASN A 118 3.32 -6.50 15.93
C ASN A 118 3.38 -6.57 17.47
N ASN A 119 2.38 -6.04 18.16
CA ASN A 119 2.32 -5.99 19.62
C ASN A 119 3.52 -5.27 20.27
N ASP A 120 4.04 -4.23 19.62
CA ASP A 120 4.99 -3.30 20.24
C ASP A 120 4.36 -2.63 21.48
N HIS A 121 4.69 -3.16 22.66
CA HIS A 121 4.19 -2.68 23.95
C HIS A 121 4.76 -1.31 24.36
N THR A 122 5.75 -0.77 23.64
CA THR A 122 6.31 0.56 23.92
C THR A 122 5.48 1.69 23.30
N LYS A 123 4.60 1.36 22.35
CA LYS A 123 3.71 2.30 21.67
C LYS A 123 2.24 1.91 21.86
N ARG A 124 1.35 2.88 21.67
CA ARG A 124 -0.10 2.63 21.61
C ARG A 124 -0.43 1.82 20.36
N ASN A 125 -1.48 1.02 20.40
CA ASN A 125 -1.94 0.35 19.19
C ASN A 125 -2.72 1.32 18.28
N PHE A 126 -2.96 0.92 17.03
CA PHE A 126 -3.60 1.82 16.04
C PHE A 126 -5.05 2.17 16.40
N ILE A 127 -5.77 1.30 17.11
CA ILE A 127 -7.14 1.54 17.58
C ILE A 127 -7.12 2.62 18.66
N GLU A 128 -6.23 2.51 19.65
CA GLU A 128 -6.07 3.52 20.71
C GLU A 128 -5.68 4.90 20.15
N CYS A 129 -4.78 4.93 19.16
CA CYS A 129 -4.42 6.17 18.47
C CYS A 129 -5.63 6.77 17.74
N PHE A 130 -6.43 5.95 17.05
CA PHE A 130 -7.64 6.38 16.38
C PHE A 130 -8.69 6.93 17.37
N GLU A 131 -8.97 6.21 18.45
CA GLU A 131 -9.88 6.65 19.51
C GLU A 131 -9.40 7.97 20.13
N CYS A 132 -8.10 8.09 20.41
CA CYS A 132 -7.52 9.32 20.92
C CYS A 132 -7.72 10.50 19.96
N MET A 133 -7.53 10.29 18.65
CA MET A 133 -7.81 11.29 17.63
C MET A 133 -9.28 11.71 17.63
N VAL A 134 -10.22 10.76 17.68
CA VAL A 134 -11.67 11.05 17.73
C VAL A 134 -12.01 11.86 18.99
N CYS A 135 -11.58 11.41 20.17
CA CYS A 135 -11.79 12.09 21.44
C CYS A 135 -11.24 13.52 21.43
N LYS A 136 -10.03 13.73 20.90
CA LYS A 136 -9.43 15.07 20.74
C LYS A 136 -10.30 15.98 19.87
N ARG A 137 -10.81 15.48 18.74
CA ARG A 137 -11.69 16.25 17.83
C ARG A 137 -13.02 16.63 18.50
N VAL A 138 -13.66 15.68 19.19
CA VAL A 138 -14.91 15.92 19.93
C VAL A 138 -14.71 16.95 21.03
N ALA A 139 -13.68 16.78 21.87
CA ALA A 139 -13.35 17.72 22.95
C ALA A 139 -13.02 19.12 22.42
N HIS A 140 -12.29 19.21 21.29
CA HIS A 140 -11.99 20.48 20.63
C HIS A 140 -13.27 21.18 20.19
N ASN A 141 -14.18 20.48 19.50
CA ASN A 141 -15.46 21.04 19.06
C ASN A 141 -16.35 21.45 20.23
N HIS A 142 -16.37 20.69 21.32
CA HIS A 142 -17.10 21.07 22.53
C HIS A 142 -16.59 22.40 23.11
N ARG A 143 -15.26 22.57 23.21
CA ARG A 143 -14.64 23.84 23.65
C ARG A 143 -14.92 25.00 22.70
N ARG A 144 -15.00 24.75 21.38
CA ARG A 144 -15.38 25.76 20.38
C ARG A 144 -16.81 26.24 20.60
N ALA A 145 -17.75 25.31 20.78
CA ALA A 145 -19.15 25.63 21.01
C ALA A 145 -19.36 26.47 22.27
N LEU A 146 -18.66 26.16 23.37
CA LEU A 146 -18.68 26.96 24.60
C LEU A 146 -18.19 28.41 24.40
N LYS A 147 -17.36 28.66 23.38
CA LYS A 147 -16.87 29.99 23.01
C LYS A 147 -17.74 30.67 21.93
N GLY A 148 -18.90 30.11 21.59
CA GLY A 148 -19.78 30.61 20.53
C GLY A 148 -19.25 30.38 19.11
N ASN A 149 -18.19 29.57 18.94
CA ASN A 149 -17.64 29.28 17.62
C ASN A 149 -18.35 28.09 16.96
N VAL A 150 -18.47 28.12 15.64
CA VAL A 150 -19.01 27.02 14.84
C VAL A 150 -18.11 25.77 14.98
N PRO A 151 -18.67 24.57 15.20
CA PRO A 151 -17.93 23.32 15.21
C PRO A 151 -17.25 23.03 13.86
N LEU A 152 -16.06 22.45 13.90
CA LEU A 152 -15.37 21.96 12.71
C LEU A 152 -16.00 20.63 12.26
N LYS A 153 -16.22 20.49 10.95
CA LYS A 153 -16.67 19.24 10.33
C LYS A 153 -15.47 18.47 9.79
N TYR A 154 -15.41 17.18 10.09
CA TYR A 154 -14.39 16.26 9.59
C TYR A 154 -15.10 15.16 8.81
N GLN A 155 -15.41 15.42 7.54
CA GLN A 155 -16.10 14.49 6.66
C GLN A 155 -15.10 13.95 5.63
N ALA A 156 -15.09 12.63 5.45
CA ALA A 156 -14.34 12.04 4.36
C ALA A 156 -14.98 12.42 3.03
N ASP A 157 -14.16 12.70 2.03
CA ASP A 157 -14.60 13.03 0.68
C ASP A 157 -14.26 11.89 -0.29
N LEU A 158 -14.57 12.09 -1.57
CA LEU A 158 -14.21 11.14 -2.62
C LEU A 158 -12.69 10.93 -2.74
N ASN A 159 -11.86 11.85 -2.27
CA ASN A 159 -10.41 11.64 -2.27
C ASN A 159 -9.97 10.62 -1.21
N HIS A 160 -10.77 10.37 -0.17
CA HIS A 160 -10.47 9.39 0.88
C HIS A 160 -10.98 7.98 0.56
N TYR A 161 -12.14 7.84 -0.08
CA TYR A 161 -12.78 6.52 -0.33
C TYR A 161 -13.23 6.28 -1.77
N GLY A 162 -13.00 7.22 -2.69
CA GLY A 162 -13.45 7.16 -4.07
C GLY A 162 -12.55 6.33 -4.98
N CYS A 163 -12.38 5.04 -4.67
CA CYS A 163 -11.69 4.12 -5.57
C CYS A 163 -12.47 3.96 -6.89
N PRO A 164 -11.80 3.98 -8.05
CA PRO A 164 -12.45 3.66 -9.31
C PRO A 164 -12.91 2.20 -9.32
N GLU A 165 -13.79 1.88 -10.24
CA GLU A 165 -14.29 0.51 -10.41
C GLU A 165 -13.11 -0.46 -10.69
N PRO A 166 -13.05 -1.62 -10.00
CA PRO A 166 -12.01 -2.62 -10.23
C PRO A 166 -12.05 -3.15 -11.66
N VAL A 167 -10.89 -3.14 -12.32
CA VAL A 167 -10.71 -3.73 -13.65
C VAL A 167 -9.68 -4.85 -13.61
N SER A 168 -9.83 -5.83 -14.49
CA SER A 168 -8.84 -6.90 -14.62
C SER A 168 -7.49 -6.33 -15.04
N PRO A 169 -6.37 -6.75 -14.41
CA PRO A 169 -5.04 -6.31 -14.79
C PRO A 169 -4.62 -6.80 -16.19
N PHE A 170 -5.34 -7.79 -16.76
CA PHE A 170 -5.03 -8.35 -18.08
C PHE A 170 -5.83 -7.73 -19.21
N THR A 171 -7.11 -7.42 -18.98
CA THR A 171 -8.01 -6.88 -20.02
C THR A 171 -8.27 -5.39 -19.88
N LEU A 172 -7.93 -4.80 -18.72
CA LEU A 172 -8.25 -3.41 -18.36
C LEU A 172 -9.76 -3.09 -18.44
N ARG A 173 -10.59 -4.12 -18.32
CA ARG A 173 -12.05 -4.00 -18.33
C ARG A 173 -12.63 -4.53 -17.02
N PRO A 174 -13.81 -4.04 -16.61
CA PRO A 174 -14.53 -4.62 -15.50
C PRO A 174 -14.78 -6.11 -15.77
N ASP A 175 -14.52 -6.92 -14.76
CA ASP A 175 -14.81 -8.35 -14.79
C ASP A 175 -16.09 -8.59 -13.99
N SER A 176 -17.21 -8.84 -14.70
CA SER A 176 -18.50 -9.07 -14.07
C SER A 176 -18.56 -10.34 -13.23
N GLN A 177 -17.61 -11.26 -13.41
CA GLN A 177 -17.48 -12.47 -12.59
C GLN A 177 -16.59 -12.26 -11.36
N SER A 178 -15.92 -11.10 -11.27
CA SER A 178 -15.05 -10.79 -10.13
C SER A 178 -15.86 -10.38 -8.91
N TRP A 179 -15.71 -11.15 -7.84
CA TRP A 179 -16.24 -10.82 -6.51
C TRP A 179 -15.74 -9.45 -5.99
N TRP A 180 -14.61 -8.93 -6.47
CA TRP A 180 -14.14 -7.59 -6.13
C TRP A 180 -15.04 -6.48 -6.67
N LEU A 181 -15.64 -6.68 -7.84
CA LEU A 181 -16.60 -5.72 -8.40
C LEU A 181 -17.88 -5.66 -7.55
N GLU A 182 -18.35 -6.82 -7.07
CA GLU A 182 -19.48 -6.90 -6.14
C GLU A 182 -19.18 -6.17 -4.82
N LEU A 183 -18.00 -6.41 -4.22
CA LEU A 183 -17.56 -5.75 -3.00
C LEU A 183 -17.44 -4.23 -3.17
N HIS A 184 -16.89 -3.77 -4.29
CA HIS A 184 -16.81 -2.34 -4.61
C HIS A 184 -18.20 -1.71 -4.70
N ASN A 185 -19.13 -2.33 -5.41
CA ASN A 185 -20.51 -1.87 -5.53
C ASN A 185 -21.19 -1.79 -4.17
N LYS A 186 -21.06 -2.83 -3.33
CA LYS A 186 -21.59 -2.84 -1.97
C LYS A 186 -21.03 -1.68 -1.14
N ALA A 187 -19.71 -1.51 -1.13
CA ALA A 187 -19.05 -0.44 -0.38
C ALA A 187 -19.50 0.95 -0.82
N LYS A 188 -19.76 1.15 -2.12
CA LYS A 188 -20.30 2.42 -2.66
C LYS A 188 -21.69 2.75 -2.09
N TYR A 189 -22.58 1.76 -1.98
CA TYR A 189 -23.90 1.95 -1.38
C TYR A 189 -23.81 2.19 0.13
N GLU A 190 -22.97 1.43 0.83
CA GLU A 190 -22.72 1.62 2.27
C GLU A 190 -22.18 3.02 2.58
N ALA A 191 -21.25 3.52 1.77
CA ALA A 191 -20.70 4.87 1.91
C ALA A 191 -21.77 5.96 1.73
N THR A 192 -22.76 5.74 0.86
CA THR A 192 -23.88 6.68 0.66
C THR A 192 -24.79 6.74 1.88
N ALA A 193 -25.01 5.61 2.55
CA ALA A 193 -25.83 5.55 3.76
C ALA A 193 -25.17 6.23 4.98
N LEU A 194 -23.86 6.49 4.93
CA LEU A 194 -23.08 7.14 6.00
C LEU A 194 -22.88 8.65 5.78
N GLN A 195 -23.39 9.22 4.68
CA GLN A 195 -23.33 10.65 4.37
C GLN A 195 -24.58 11.39 4.83
#